data_AF-A0A7J9TID5-F1
#
_entry.id   AF-A0A7J9TID5-F1
#
_cell.length_a   1.000
_cell.length_b   1.000
_cell.length_c   1.000
_cell.angle_alpha   90.00
_cell.angle_beta   90.00
_cell.angle_gamma   90.00
#
_symmetry.space_group_name_H-M   'P 1'
#
loop_
_entity.id
_entity.type
_entity.pdbx_description
1 polymer ?
#
loop_
_entity_poly.entity_id
_entity_poly.type
_entity_poly.pdbx_seq_one_letter_code
_entity_poly.pdbx_strand_id
1 'polypeptide(L)'
;RVDELTGTIKRQQDTIESLRTYLEELQTEIKKKNRIIESRDENIRSLKAGTYSKIRKYKELRIRENRIRQLKSTVKEKECTIEELKLQVEELKRVRSLEISGRTTPVKVVQGFTREAIATTAQQYGINPGDVLFFKDASGGGPAGVDILADLRVRAVIFRGEPAHNAVEEFYKRELPFFSVNSLPVQYVDDFGVVDPEELNALEKRFNEELTSKKKKEKEHLLDKLVEEYKSDRRKGKI
;
A
#
# COMPACT_ATOMS: atom_id res chain seq x y z
N ARG A 1 29.66 -115.68 3.68
CA ARG A 1 29.68 -114.71 2.55
C ARG A 1 28.27 -114.26 2.15
N VAL A 2 27.30 -115.17 1.96
CA VAL A 2 25.90 -114.77 1.67
C VAL A 2 25.20 -114.19 2.92
N ASP A 3 25.38 -114.78 4.10
CA ASP A 3 24.74 -114.30 5.35
C ASP A 3 25.21 -112.92 5.85
N GLU A 4 26.48 -112.57 5.61
CA GLU A 4 27.02 -111.23 5.90
C GLU A 4 26.44 -110.17 4.95
N LEU A 5 26.19 -110.53 3.70
CA LEU A 5 25.57 -109.65 2.71
C LEU A 5 24.10 -109.40 3.05
N THR A 6 23.33 -110.42 3.45
CA THR A 6 21.93 -110.24 3.89
C THR A 6 21.82 -109.42 5.17
N GLY A 7 22.74 -109.60 6.13
CA GLY A 7 22.79 -108.76 7.34
C GLY A 7 23.13 -107.29 7.05
N THR A 8 23.97 -107.04 6.04
CA THR A 8 24.33 -105.68 5.60
C THR A 8 23.18 -105.02 4.84
N ILE A 9 22.48 -105.76 3.97
CA ILE A 9 21.29 -105.29 3.25
C ILE A 9 20.18 -104.89 4.24
N LYS A 10 19.96 -105.69 5.29
CA LYS A 10 18.93 -105.40 6.30
C LYS A 10 19.23 -104.10 7.06
N ARG A 11 20.47 -103.92 7.53
CA ARG A 11 20.88 -102.65 8.19
C ARG A 11 20.76 -101.44 7.27
N GLN A 12 21.10 -101.60 5.99
CA GLN A 12 20.94 -100.53 5.00
C GLN A 12 19.45 -100.21 4.76
N GLN A 13 18.57 -101.22 4.73
CA GLN A 13 17.13 -101.02 4.64
C GLN A 13 16.57 -100.27 5.85
N ASP A 14 16.95 -100.66 7.08
CA ASP A 14 16.54 -99.96 8.31
C ASP A 14 17.06 -98.50 8.33
N THR A 15 18.26 -98.26 7.79
CA THR A 15 18.84 -96.91 7.66
C THR A 15 18.09 -96.09 6.61
N ILE A 16 17.72 -96.68 5.47
CA ILE A 16 16.92 -96.01 4.44
C ILE A 16 15.52 -95.66 4.98
N GLU A 17 14.92 -96.54 5.78
CA GLU A 17 13.62 -96.31 6.37
C GLU A 17 13.66 -95.17 7.40
N SER A 18 14.63 -95.15 8.31
CA SER A 18 14.80 -94.03 9.25
C SER A 18 15.08 -92.68 8.57
N LEU A 19 15.88 -92.67 7.50
CA LEU A 19 16.13 -91.48 6.69
C LEU A 19 14.87 -91.00 5.96
N ARG A 20 14.00 -91.91 5.51
CA ARG A 20 12.70 -91.55 4.90
C ARG A 20 11.79 -90.89 5.92
N THR A 21 11.68 -91.44 7.12
CA THR A 21 10.90 -90.84 8.21
C THR A 21 11.43 -89.45 8.56
N TYR A 22 12.76 -89.29 8.67
CA TYR A 22 13.38 -87.99 8.93
C TYR A 22 13.15 -86.98 7.81
N LEU A 23 13.17 -87.41 6.54
CA LEU A 23 12.82 -86.57 5.39
C LEU A 23 11.36 -86.12 5.43
N GLU A 24 10.43 -87.01 5.80
CA GLU A 24 9.02 -86.68 5.96
C GLU A 24 8.82 -85.66 7.09
N GLU A 25 9.46 -85.85 8.23
CA GLU A 25 9.45 -84.90 9.36
C GLU A 25 9.99 -83.53 8.92
N LEU A 26 11.15 -83.49 8.24
CA LEU A 26 11.71 -82.23 7.72
C LEU A 26 10.76 -81.54 6.74
N GLN A 27 10.12 -82.30 5.84
CA GLN A 27 9.15 -81.76 4.90
C GLN A 27 7.93 -81.17 5.62
N THR A 28 7.46 -81.80 6.70
CA THR A 28 6.36 -81.24 7.49
C THR A 28 6.77 -79.97 8.24
N GLU A 29 7.98 -79.93 8.80
CA GLU A 29 8.58 -78.73 9.42
C GLU A 29 8.70 -77.57 8.43
N ILE A 30 9.23 -77.83 7.22
CA ILE A 30 9.34 -76.84 6.15
C ILE A 30 7.95 -76.30 5.77
N LYS A 31 6.95 -77.18 5.62
CA LYS A 31 5.57 -76.75 5.33
C LYS A 31 4.99 -75.88 6.44
N LYS A 32 5.23 -76.21 7.72
CA LYS A 32 4.80 -75.39 8.86
C LYS A 32 5.48 -74.03 8.85
N LYS A 33 6.81 -73.99 8.66
CA LYS A 33 7.58 -72.74 8.61
C LYS A 33 7.15 -71.85 7.44
N ASN A 34 6.91 -72.42 6.25
CA ASN A 34 6.42 -71.67 5.10
C ASN A 34 5.05 -71.02 5.38
N ARG A 35 4.10 -71.75 5.98
CA ARG A 35 2.79 -71.18 6.38
C ARG A 35 2.94 -70.03 7.39
N ILE A 36 3.88 -70.15 8.32
CA ILE A 36 4.17 -69.08 9.29
C ILE A 36 4.75 -67.87 8.56
N ILE A 37 5.69 -68.06 7.63
CA ILE A 37 6.26 -66.97 6.83
C ILE A 37 5.17 -66.25 6.03
N GLU A 38 4.29 -67.00 5.35
CA GLU A 38 3.17 -66.44 4.60
C GLU A 38 2.25 -65.58 5.48
N SER A 39 1.86 -66.10 6.66
CA SER A 39 1.03 -65.36 7.61
C SER A 39 1.73 -64.11 8.17
N ARG A 40 3.05 -64.18 8.41
CA ARG A 40 3.84 -63.03 8.87
C ARG A 40 3.97 -61.99 7.78
N ASP A 41 4.16 -62.40 6.53
CA ASP A 41 4.24 -61.51 5.38
C ASP A 41 2.91 -60.79 5.13
N GLU A 42 1.78 -61.49 5.24
CA GLU A 42 0.45 -60.88 5.15
C GLU A 42 0.23 -59.82 6.25
N ASN A 43 0.62 -60.13 7.48
CA ASN A 43 0.57 -59.16 8.59
C ASN A 43 1.48 -57.96 8.35
N ILE A 44 2.68 -58.16 7.81
CA ILE A 44 3.58 -57.04 7.46
C ILE A 44 2.95 -56.18 6.36
N ARG A 45 2.32 -56.79 5.35
CA ARG A 45 1.64 -56.05 4.26
C ARG A 45 0.46 -55.24 4.80
N SER A 46 -0.38 -55.82 5.66
CA SER A 46 -1.54 -55.12 6.23
C SER A 46 -1.11 -53.95 7.12
N LEU A 47 -0.09 -54.16 7.96
CA LEU A 47 0.49 -53.09 8.79
C LEU A 47 1.09 -51.98 7.93
N LYS A 48 1.85 -52.31 6.89
CA LYS A 48 2.40 -51.31 5.94
C LYS A 48 1.28 -50.54 5.26
N ALA A 49 0.25 -51.20 4.74
CA ALA A 49 -0.90 -50.53 4.11
C ALA A 49 -1.59 -49.56 5.08
N GLY A 50 -1.79 -49.99 6.34
CA GLY A 50 -2.35 -49.16 7.40
C GLY A 50 -1.49 -47.92 7.72
N THR A 51 -0.16 -48.08 7.83
CA THR A 51 0.74 -46.95 8.09
C THR A 51 0.81 -45.98 6.92
N TYR A 52 0.88 -46.46 5.68
CA TYR A 52 0.83 -45.61 4.49
C TYR A 52 -0.45 -44.78 4.41
N SER A 53 -1.61 -45.39 4.70
CA SER A 53 -2.90 -44.67 4.74
C SER A 53 -2.90 -43.57 5.81
N LYS A 54 -2.40 -43.86 7.02
CA LYS A 54 -2.28 -42.86 8.10
C LYS A 54 -1.34 -41.71 7.73
N ILE A 55 -0.17 -41.99 7.14
CA ILE A 55 0.79 -40.97 6.69
C ILE A 55 0.16 -40.07 5.64
N ARG A 56 -0.56 -40.64 4.66
CA ARG A 56 -1.26 -39.87 3.62
C ARG A 56 -2.29 -38.93 4.22
N LYS A 57 -3.13 -39.43 5.13
CA LYS A 57 -4.13 -38.62 5.85
C LYS A 57 -3.47 -37.50 6.66
N TYR A 58 -2.39 -37.79 7.38
CA TYR A 58 -1.68 -36.79 8.19
C TYR A 58 -1.05 -35.70 7.32
N LYS A 59 -0.45 -36.05 6.18
CA LYS A 59 0.06 -35.08 5.21
C LYS A 59 -1.06 -34.19 4.68
N GLU A 60 -2.20 -34.77 4.32
CA GLU A 60 -3.35 -34.02 3.83
C GLU A 60 -3.91 -33.06 4.90
N LEU A 61 -4.07 -33.53 6.14
CA LEU A 61 -4.45 -32.68 7.27
C LEU A 61 -3.48 -31.52 7.46
N ARG A 62 -2.17 -31.79 7.44
CA ARG A 62 -1.14 -30.75 7.60
C ARG A 62 -1.19 -29.69 6.49
N ILE A 63 -1.44 -30.10 5.24
CA ILE A 63 -1.62 -29.17 4.12
C ILE A 63 -2.87 -28.31 4.35
N ARG A 64 -3.99 -28.92 4.73
CA ARG A 64 -5.24 -28.21 5.00
C ARG A 64 -5.09 -27.24 6.18
N GLU A 65 -4.44 -27.64 7.26
CA GLU A 65 -4.16 -26.79 8.42
C GLU A 65 -3.28 -25.59 8.07
N ASN A 66 -2.22 -25.80 7.28
CA ASN A 66 -1.40 -24.70 6.77
C ASN A 66 -2.26 -23.72 5.94
N ARG A 67 -3.13 -24.25 5.08
CA ARG A 67 -4.01 -23.42 4.27
C ARG A 67 -5.00 -22.62 5.13
N ILE A 68 -5.58 -23.25 6.15
CA ILE A 68 -6.46 -22.58 7.12
C ILE A 68 -5.72 -21.46 7.83
N ARG A 69 -4.48 -21.70 8.31
CA ARG A 69 -3.67 -20.66 8.95
C ARG A 69 -3.41 -19.48 8.03
N GLN A 70 -3.00 -19.73 6.79
CA GLN A 70 -2.78 -18.67 5.80
C GLN A 70 -4.05 -17.87 5.53
N LEU A 71 -5.17 -18.56 5.27
CA LEU A 71 -6.46 -17.90 5.01
C LEU A 71 -6.90 -17.05 6.20
N LYS A 72 -6.73 -17.54 7.43
CA LYS A 72 -7.04 -16.75 8.64
C LYS A 72 -6.18 -15.49 8.75
N SER A 73 -4.89 -15.56 8.44
CA SER A 73 -4.03 -14.36 8.41
C SER A 73 -4.53 -13.34 7.40
N THR A 74 -4.79 -13.77 6.17
CA THR A 74 -5.27 -12.89 5.10
C THR A 74 -6.64 -12.27 5.44
N VAL A 75 -7.54 -13.02 6.08
CA VAL A 75 -8.82 -12.46 6.55
C VAL A 75 -8.57 -11.35 7.57
N LYS A 76 -7.72 -11.60 8.57
CA LYS A 76 -7.40 -10.61 9.60
C LYS A 76 -6.75 -9.35 9.02
N GLU A 77 -5.81 -9.50 8.08
CA GLU A 77 -5.19 -8.38 7.37
C GLU A 77 -6.24 -7.55 6.64
N LYS A 78 -7.14 -8.21 5.89
CA LYS A 78 -8.23 -7.53 5.17
C LYS A 78 -9.22 -6.84 6.11
N GLU A 79 -9.57 -7.45 7.23
CA GLU A 79 -10.44 -6.84 8.24
C GLU A 79 -9.81 -5.55 8.80
N CYS A 80 -8.52 -5.57 9.11
CA CYS A 80 -7.78 -4.38 9.55
C CYS A 80 -7.81 -3.28 8.49
N THR A 81 -7.55 -3.60 7.22
CA THR A 81 -7.64 -2.62 6.13
C THR A 81 -9.06 -2.08 5.95
N ILE A 82 -10.10 -2.91 6.15
CA ILE A 82 -11.50 -2.46 6.09
C ILE A 82 -11.81 -1.48 7.22
N GLU A 83 -11.30 -1.71 8.43
CA GLU A 83 -11.48 -0.80 9.56
C GLU A 83 -10.79 0.55 9.30
N GLU A 84 -9.54 0.54 8.82
CA GLU A 84 -8.81 1.75 8.42
C GLU A 84 -9.56 2.55 7.36
N LEU A 85 -10.02 1.88 6.30
CA LEU A 85 -10.80 2.52 5.23
C LEU A 85 -12.15 3.07 5.73
N LYS A 86 -12.80 2.39 6.67
CA LYS A 86 -14.05 2.88 7.28
C LYS A 86 -13.83 4.17 8.05
N LEU A 87 -12.75 4.24 8.85
CA LEU A 87 -12.39 5.46 9.59
C LEU A 87 -12.17 6.63 8.63
N GLN A 88 -11.39 6.42 7.57
CA GLN A 88 -11.16 7.42 6.53
C GLN A 88 -12.47 7.89 5.87
N VAL A 89 -13.39 6.96 5.57
CA VAL A 89 -14.70 7.30 4.98
C VAL A 89 -15.57 8.11 5.95
N GLU A 90 -15.58 7.78 7.24
CA GLU A 90 -16.32 8.56 8.24
C GLU A 90 -15.76 9.98 8.39
N GLU A 91 -14.45 10.13 8.38
CA GLU A 91 -13.79 11.43 8.42
C GLU A 91 -14.11 12.27 7.18
N LEU A 92 -14.03 11.69 5.99
CA LEU A 92 -14.46 12.33 4.74
C LEU A 92 -15.92 12.77 4.80
N LYS A 93 -16.81 11.96 5.39
CA LYS A 93 -18.22 12.33 5.57
C LYS A 93 -18.38 13.50 6.54
N ARG A 94 -17.58 13.59 7.61
CA ARG A 94 -17.60 14.75 8.52
C ARG A 94 -17.21 16.02 7.79
N VAL A 95 -16.12 15.98 7.02
CA VAL A 95 -15.70 17.12 6.19
C VAL A 95 -16.80 17.54 5.23
N ARG A 96 -17.37 16.60 4.47
CA ARG A 96 -18.48 16.87 3.55
C ARG A 96 -19.73 17.40 4.24
N SER A 97 -20.02 16.97 5.47
CA SER A 97 -21.14 17.51 6.25
C SER A 97 -20.91 18.96 6.65
N LEU A 98 -19.67 19.37 6.89
CA LEU A 98 -19.30 20.77 7.11
C LEU A 98 -19.42 21.59 5.82
N GLU A 99 -19.06 21.03 4.65
CA GLU A 99 -19.27 21.65 3.34
C GLU A 99 -20.75 21.99 3.10
N ILE A 100 -21.67 21.05 3.41
CA ILE A 100 -23.11 21.21 3.16
C ILE A 100 -23.77 22.24 4.10
N SER A 101 -23.20 22.45 5.29
CA SER A 101 -23.76 23.36 6.30
C SER A 101 -23.55 24.84 5.95
N GLY A 102 -22.65 25.17 5.02
CA GLY A 102 -22.46 26.52 4.46
C GLY A 102 -21.91 27.58 5.43
N ARG A 103 -21.49 27.18 6.64
CA ARG A 103 -20.96 28.09 7.67
C ARG A 103 -19.44 28.32 7.55
N THR A 104 -18.74 27.47 6.81
CA THR A 104 -17.28 27.49 6.67
C THR A 104 -16.87 27.21 5.25
N THR A 105 -15.80 27.84 4.76
CA THR A 105 -15.23 27.53 3.44
C THR A 105 -14.31 26.32 3.58
N PRO A 106 -14.52 25.23 2.81
CA PRO A 106 -13.62 24.08 2.84
C PRO A 106 -12.27 24.43 2.24
N VAL A 107 -11.23 23.82 2.82
CA VAL A 107 -9.84 23.98 2.41
C VAL A 107 -9.22 22.61 2.25
N LYS A 108 -8.50 22.38 1.15
CA LYS A 108 -7.73 21.15 0.94
C LYS A 108 -6.32 21.31 1.47
N VAL A 109 -5.88 20.35 2.26
CA VAL A 109 -4.57 20.42 2.90
C VAL A 109 -3.54 19.72 2.00
N VAL A 110 -2.44 20.42 1.73
CA VAL A 110 -1.30 19.91 0.98
C VAL A 110 -0.09 19.91 1.90
N GLN A 111 0.67 18.81 1.91
CA GLN A 111 1.77 18.63 2.88
C GLN A 111 2.91 19.63 2.67
N GLY A 112 3.17 20.05 1.43
CA GLY A 112 4.19 21.05 1.13
C GLY A 112 3.94 21.73 -0.21
N PHE A 113 4.52 22.92 -0.38
CA PHE A 113 4.39 23.71 -1.61
C PHE A 113 5.29 23.18 -2.73
N THR A 114 5.29 21.88 -3.02
CA THR A 114 6.07 21.29 -4.11
C THR A 114 5.16 20.78 -5.22
N ARG A 115 5.70 20.66 -6.44
CA ARG A 115 4.95 20.12 -7.58
C ARG A 115 4.44 18.71 -7.30
N GLU A 116 5.27 17.90 -6.67
CA GLU A 116 4.97 16.51 -6.32
C GLU A 116 3.84 16.44 -5.29
N ALA A 117 3.88 17.31 -4.26
CA ALA A 117 2.84 17.34 -3.24
C ALA A 117 1.49 17.80 -3.82
N ILE A 118 1.50 18.86 -4.65
CA ILE A 118 0.29 19.34 -5.34
C ILE A 118 -0.29 18.25 -6.25
N ALA A 119 0.55 17.58 -7.04
CA ALA A 119 0.13 16.51 -7.94
C ALA A 119 -0.44 15.30 -7.19
N THR A 120 0.18 14.93 -6.06
CA THR A 120 -0.28 13.82 -5.21
C THR A 120 -1.65 14.14 -4.63
N THR A 121 -1.84 15.33 -4.06
CA THR A 121 -3.15 15.77 -3.54
C THR A 121 -4.21 15.83 -4.64
N ALA A 122 -3.86 16.35 -5.82
CA ALA A 122 -4.76 16.39 -6.97
C ALA A 122 -5.17 14.98 -7.45
N GLN A 123 -4.27 14.01 -7.41
CA GLN A 123 -4.58 12.63 -7.79
C GLN A 123 -5.44 11.90 -6.75
N GLN A 124 -5.19 12.14 -5.46
CA GLN A 124 -5.89 11.46 -4.37
C GLN A 124 -7.29 12.03 -4.13
N TYR A 125 -7.41 13.36 -4.11
CA TYR A 125 -8.62 14.06 -3.66
C TYR A 125 -9.24 14.98 -4.72
N GLY A 126 -8.54 15.22 -5.84
CA GLY A 126 -8.92 16.22 -6.83
C GLY A 126 -8.64 17.64 -6.34
N ILE A 127 -8.26 18.55 -7.25
CA ILE A 127 -8.25 20.00 -6.99
C ILE A 127 -9.10 20.63 -8.09
N ASN A 128 -10.20 21.26 -7.69
CA ASN A 128 -11.18 21.84 -8.60
C ASN A 128 -11.03 23.37 -8.65
N PRO A 129 -11.47 24.00 -9.75
CA PRO A 129 -11.57 25.44 -9.82
C PRO A 129 -12.40 26.01 -8.66
N GLY A 130 -11.87 27.01 -7.98
CA GLY A 130 -12.52 27.65 -6.82
C GLY A 130 -12.16 27.06 -5.46
N ASP A 131 -11.38 25.98 -5.41
CA ASP A 131 -10.90 25.42 -4.14
C ASP A 131 -9.90 26.34 -3.44
N VAL A 132 -9.89 26.33 -2.11
CA VAL A 132 -8.86 26.98 -1.28
C VAL A 132 -7.88 25.91 -0.82
N LEU A 133 -6.57 26.18 -0.93
CA LEU A 133 -5.53 25.24 -0.52
C LEU A 133 -4.79 25.73 0.72
N PHE A 134 -4.47 24.82 1.63
CA PHE A 134 -3.60 25.09 2.78
C PHE A 134 -2.34 24.23 2.70
N PHE A 135 -1.18 24.90 2.68
CA PHE A 135 0.13 24.25 2.66
C PHE A 135 0.74 24.24 4.06
N LYS A 136 1.05 23.06 4.59
CA LYS A 136 1.72 22.91 5.90
C LYS A 136 3.17 23.40 5.88
N ASP A 137 3.81 23.37 4.71
CA ASP A 137 5.17 23.84 4.50
C ASP A 137 5.24 24.69 3.22
N ALA A 138 5.66 25.94 3.38
CA ALA A 138 5.82 26.92 2.29
C ALA A 138 7.19 26.86 1.60
N SER A 139 8.17 26.12 2.13
CA SER A 139 9.58 26.18 1.73
C SER A 139 9.92 25.52 0.39
N GLY A 140 8.97 24.80 -0.22
CA GLY A 140 9.22 23.94 -1.37
C GLY A 140 8.91 24.52 -2.75
N GLY A 141 8.26 25.68 -2.85
CA GLY A 141 7.66 26.13 -4.12
C GLY A 141 8.15 27.47 -4.60
N GLY A 142 8.54 27.47 -5.87
CA GLY A 142 8.88 28.68 -6.63
C GLY A 142 7.75 29.08 -7.60
N PRO A 143 8.07 29.91 -8.60
CA PRO A 143 7.12 30.39 -9.61
C PRO A 143 6.34 29.26 -10.31
N ALA A 144 7.03 28.15 -10.63
CA ALA A 144 6.39 27.00 -11.27
C ALA A 144 5.28 26.34 -10.43
N GLY A 145 5.37 26.41 -9.10
CA GLY A 145 4.30 25.95 -8.22
C GLY A 145 3.07 26.86 -8.31
N VAL A 146 3.30 28.18 -8.40
CA VAL A 146 2.24 29.18 -8.57
C VAL A 146 1.53 29.01 -9.91
N ASP A 147 2.28 28.77 -10.98
CA ASP A 147 1.74 28.52 -12.32
C ASP A 147 0.75 27.34 -12.32
N ILE A 148 1.12 26.23 -11.68
CA ILE A 148 0.25 25.05 -11.55
C ILE A 148 -1.04 25.41 -10.79
N LEU A 149 -0.93 26.18 -9.70
CA LEU A 149 -2.10 26.59 -8.91
C LEU A 149 -3.02 27.53 -9.70
N ALA A 150 -2.44 28.44 -10.50
CA ALA A 150 -3.19 29.33 -11.38
C ALA A 150 -3.89 28.56 -12.51
N ASP A 151 -3.22 27.57 -13.11
CA ASP A 151 -3.79 26.70 -14.16
C ASP A 151 -4.96 25.86 -13.61
N LEU A 152 -4.86 25.41 -12.36
CA LEU A 152 -5.95 24.73 -11.63
C LEU A 152 -7.08 25.67 -11.21
N ARG A 153 -6.90 27.00 -11.37
CA ARG A 153 -7.87 28.06 -11.01
C ARG A 153 -8.33 27.96 -9.56
N VAL A 154 -7.38 27.75 -8.65
CA VAL A 154 -7.68 27.76 -7.22
C VAL A 154 -8.07 29.18 -6.78
N ARG A 155 -8.95 29.28 -5.78
CA ARG A 155 -9.48 30.55 -5.30
C ARG A 155 -8.45 31.34 -4.48
N ALA A 156 -7.79 30.65 -3.55
CA ALA A 156 -6.81 31.23 -2.66
C ALA A 156 -5.87 30.17 -2.09
N VAL A 157 -4.73 30.61 -1.58
CA VAL A 157 -3.71 29.75 -0.98
C VAL A 157 -3.34 30.23 0.41
N ILE A 158 -3.21 29.32 1.37
CA ILE A 158 -2.85 29.61 2.75
C ILE A 158 -1.56 28.86 3.09
N PHE A 159 -0.58 29.55 3.67
CA PHE A 159 0.72 28.98 3.99
C PHE A 159 0.97 28.97 5.51
N ARG A 160 1.50 27.85 6.00
CA ARG A 160 2.27 27.84 7.24
C ARG A 160 3.74 28.07 6.90
N GLY A 161 4.29 29.16 7.40
CA GLY A 161 5.60 29.67 7.01
C GLY A 161 5.50 30.74 5.91
N GLU A 162 6.65 31.18 5.40
CA GLU A 162 6.73 32.20 4.35
C GLU A 162 7.17 31.57 3.02
N PRO A 163 6.45 31.82 1.92
CA PRO A 163 6.89 31.38 0.60
C PRO A 163 8.13 32.15 0.15
N ALA A 164 8.88 31.57 -0.77
CA ALA A 164 10.06 32.21 -1.35
C ALA A 164 9.71 33.52 -2.08
N HIS A 165 10.61 34.51 -2.07
CA HIS A 165 10.35 35.84 -2.62
C HIS A 165 9.94 35.82 -4.11
N ASN A 166 10.56 34.93 -4.89
CA ASN A 166 10.22 34.70 -6.29
C ASN A 166 8.80 34.14 -6.48
N ALA A 167 8.32 33.30 -5.57
CA ALA A 167 6.94 32.82 -5.61
C ALA A 167 5.95 33.94 -5.27
N VAL A 168 6.27 34.80 -4.29
CA VAL A 168 5.45 35.96 -3.92
C VAL A 168 5.22 36.88 -5.12
N GLU A 169 6.26 37.21 -5.87
CA GLU A 169 6.13 38.00 -7.10
C GLU A 169 5.20 37.34 -8.11
N GLU A 170 5.31 36.02 -8.28
CA GLU A 170 4.47 35.28 -9.22
C GLU A 170 3.01 35.24 -8.78
N PHE A 171 2.71 35.14 -7.47
CA PHE A 171 1.35 35.24 -6.96
C PHE A 171 0.69 36.57 -7.33
N TYR A 172 1.40 37.69 -7.22
CA TYR A 172 0.88 38.99 -7.64
C TYR A 172 0.73 39.08 -9.18
N LYS A 173 1.65 38.53 -9.96
CA LYS A 173 1.54 38.51 -11.43
C LYS A 173 0.35 37.69 -11.92
N ARG A 174 0.10 36.55 -11.30
CA ARG A 174 -1.00 35.63 -11.60
C ARG A 174 -2.33 36.02 -10.94
N GLU A 175 -2.34 37.10 -10.16
CA GLU A 175 -3.51 37.59 -9.42
C GLU A 175 -4.09 36.55 -8.47
N LEU A 176 -3.25 35.68 -7.92
CA LEU A 176 -3.65 34.58 -7.06
C LEU A 176 -3.50 34.98 -5.58
N PRO A 177 -4.61 35.10 -4.82
CA PRO A 177 -4.55 35.50 -3.41
C PRO A 177 -3.80 34.45 -2.58
N PHE A 178 -2.90 34.94 -1.72
CA PHE A 178 -2.15 34.09 -0.79
C PHE A 178 -2.13 34.72 0.61
N PHE A 179 -2.21 33.88 1.64
CA PHE A 179 -2.32 34.31 3.04
C PHE A 179 -1.44 33.48 3.95
N SER A 180 -1.09 34.03 5.12
CA SER A 180 -0.46 33.25 6.19
C SER A 180 -1.52 32.59 7.05
N VAL A 181 -1.21 31.42 7.61
CA VAL A 181 -2.06 30.75 8.63
C VAL A 181 -2.27 31.63 9.87
N ASN A 182 -1.37 32.59 10.12
CA ASN A 182 -1.51 33.55 11.22
C ASN A 182 -2.59 34.62 10.95
N SER A 183 -2.81 34.95 9.66
CA SER A 183 -3.84 35.92 9.25
C SER A 183 -5.20 35.27 8.98
N LEU A 184 -5.20 34.01 8.56
CA LEU A 184 -6.40 33.22 8.33
C LEU A 184 -6.21 31.83 8.96
N PRO A 185 -6.62 31.65 10.23
CA PRO A 185 -6.46 30.39 10.93
C PRO A 185 -7.24 29.27 10.23
N VAL A 186 -6.54 28.17 9.93
CA VAL A 186 -7.13 26.98 9.32
C VAL A 186 -7.35 25.93 10.41
N GLN A 187 -8.59 25.49 10.58
CA GLN A 187 -8.90 24.31 11.40
C GLN A 187 -8.87 23.10 10.47
N TYR A 188 -7.90 22.21 10.64
CA TYR A 188 -7.73 21.07 9.74
C TYR A 188 -7.56 19.75 10.49
N VAL A 189 -8.00 18.67 9.85
CA VAL A 189 -7.80 17.28 10.25
C VAL A 189 -7.31 16.53 9.02
N ASP A 190 -6.11 15.94 9.14
CA ASP A 190 -5.42 15.23 8.07
C ASP A 190 -5.27 16.02 6.77
N ASP A 191 -6.09 15.72 5.77
CA ASP A 191 -6.02 16.24 4.40
C ASP A 191 -7.11 17.29 4.09
N PHE A 192 -7.98 17.60 5.05
CA PHE A 192 -9.06 18.58 4.89
C PHE A 192 -9.09 19.58 6.02
N GLY A 193 -9.52 20.80 5.72
CA GLY A 193 -9.70 21.85 6.69
C GLY A 193 -10.84 22.79 6.35
N VAL A 194 -11.08 23.72 7.26
CA VAL A 194 -12.09 24.75 7.14
C VAL A 194 -11.53 26.09 7.57
N VAL A 195 -12.01 27.14 6.92
CA VAL A 195 -11.73 28.54 7.29
C VAL A 195 -13.03 29.33 7.39
N ASP A 196 -12.95 30.43 8.13
CA ASP A 196 -14.05 31.38 8.21
C ASP A 196 -14.24 32.08 6.84
N PRO A 197 -15.46 32.06 6.27
CA PRO A 197 -15.72 32.67 4.97
C PRO A 197 -15.64 34.20 5.02
N GLU A 198 -16.00 34.84 6.14
CA GLU A 198 -15.96 36.29 6.29
C GLU A 198 -14.51 36.79 6.33
N GLU A 199 -13.65 36.11 7.10
CA GLU A 199 -12.22 36.42 7.16
C GLU A 199 -11.54 36.22 5.80
N LEU A 200 -11.84 35.11 5.11
CA LEU A 200 -11.31 34.84 3.77
C LEU A 200 -11.72 35.93 2.78
N ASN A 201 -13.01 36.29 2.72
CA ASN A 201 -13.51 37.34 1.83
C ASN A 201 -12.87 38.71 2.14
N ALA A 202 -12.68 39.03 3.42
CA ALA A 202 -12.06 40.29 3.84
C ALA A 202 -10.58 40.36 3.39
N LEU A 203 -9.84 39.26 3.51
CA LEU A 203 -8.45 39.19 3.07
C LEU A 203 -8.32 39.21 1.54
N GLU A 204 -9.19 38.52 0.81
CA GLU A 204 -9.25 38.61 -0.65
C GLU A 204 -9.49 40.04 -1.13
N LYS A 205 -10.41 40.76 -0.46
CA LYS A 205 -10.66 42.17 -0.78
C LYS A 205 -9.41 43.03 -0.57
N ARG A 206 -8.72 42.88 0.56
CA ARG A 206 -7.47 43.59 0.85
C ARG A 206 -6.37 43.28 -0.16
N PHE A 207 -6.22 42.00 -0.52
CA PHE A 207 -5.26 41.59 -1.55
C PHE A 207 -5.53 42.26 -2.90
N ASN A 208 -6.79 42.35 -3.31
CA ASN A 208 -7.17 43.03 -4.54
C ASN A 208 -6.91 44.56 -4.50
N GLU A 209 -7.12 45.19 -3.34
CA GLU A 209 -6.80 46.61 -3.11
C GLU A 209 -5.26 46.85 -3.18
N GLU A 210 -4.45 45.93 -2.65
CA GLU A 210 -2.99 45.97 -2.79
C GLU A 210 -2.53 45.76 -4.23
N LEU A 211 -3.11 44.77 -4.92
CA LEU A 211 -2.79 44.44 -6.32
C LEU A 211 -3.06 45.63 -7.24
N THR A 212 -4.22 46.28 -7.09
CA THR A 212 -4.59 47.48 -7.86
C THR A 212 -3.63 48.65 -7.58
N SER A 213 -3.25 48.83 -6.32
CA SER A 213 -2.28 49.84 -5.91
C SER A 213 -0.88 49.60 -6.51
N LYS A 214 -0.41 48.34 -6.53
CA LYS A 214 0.86 47.97 -7.18
C LYS A 214 0.84 48.24 -8.68
N LYS A 215 -0.21 47.82 -9.38
CA LYS A 215 -0.39 48.07 -10.82
C LYS A 215 -0.40 49.56 -11.16
N LYS A 216 -0.98 50.40 -10.28
CA LYS A 216 -0.98 51.86 -10.47
C LYS A 216 0.44 52.44 -10.39
N LYS A 217 1.22 52.05 -9.38
CA LYS A 217 2.61 52.50 -9.21
C LYS A 217 3.51 52.05 -10.36
N GLU A 218 3.34 50.84 -10.88
CA GLU A 218 4.09 50.36 -12.03
C GLU A 218 3.79 51.17 -13.30
N LYS A 219 2.52 51.52 -13.53
CA LYS A 219 2.11 52.38 -14.66
C LYS A 219 2.71 53.78 -14.55
N GLU A 220 2.67 54.40 -13.36
CA GLU A 220 3.31 55.70 -13.11
C GLU A 220 4.80 55.65 -13.42
N HIS A 221 5.50 54.61 -12.93
CA HIS A 221 6.94 54.44 -13.18
C HIS A 221 7.28 54.20 -14.67
N LEU A 222 6.41 53.52 -15.42
CA LEU A 222 6.56 53.35 -16.87
C LEU A 222 6.39 54.68 -17.62
N LEU A 223 5.42 55.50 -17.22
CA LEU A 223 5.21 56.83 -17.79
C LEU A 223 6.43 57.73 -17.53
N ASP A 224 7.00 57.70 -16.33
CA ASP A 224 8.21 58.45 -16.01
C ASP A 224 9.41 58.02 -16.87
N LYS A 225 9.60 56.71 -17.09
CA LYS A 225 10.66 56.20 -17.98
C LYS A 225 10.47 56.66 -19.43
N LEU A 226 9.25 56.58 -19.96
CA LEU A 226 8.92 57.06 -21.32
C LEU A 226 9.20 58.56 -21.47
N VAL A 227 8.86 59.35 -20.44
CA VAL A 227 9.14 60.79 -20.42
C VAL A 227 10.64 61.06 -20.39
N GLU A 228 11.41 60.31 -19.61
CA GLU A 228 12.88 60.46 -19.55
C GLU A 228 13.58 59.98 -20.83
N GLU A 229 13.11 58.91 -21.47
CA GLU A 229 13.58 58.48 -22.79
C GLU A 229 13.29 59.54 -23.85
N TYR A 230 12.06 60.09 -23.88
CA TYR A 230 11.68 61.16 -24.80
C TYR A 230 12.51 62.44 -24.59
N LYS A 231 12.78 62.83 -23.34
CA LYS A 231 13.67 63.97 -23.02
C LYS A 231 15.12 63.69 -23.46
N SER A 232 15.58 62.45 -23.33
CA SER A 232 16.94 62.04 -23.68
C SER A 232 17.16 62.01 -25.19
N ASP A 233 16.17 61.55 -25.96
CA ASP A 233 16.22 61.50 -27.43
C ASP A 233 16.21 62.91 -28.05
N ARG A 234 15.49 63.85 -27.43
CA ARG A 234 15.56 65.28 -27.78
C ARG A 234 16.94 65.90 -27.56
N ARG A 235 17.63 65.53 -26.48
CA ARG A 235 18.99 66.02 -26.19
C ARG A 235 20.06 65.40 -27.09
N LYS A 236 19.82 64.19 -27.60
CA LYS A 236 20.73 63.46 -28.50
C LYS A 236 20.47 63.73 -29.99
N GLY A 237 19.51 64.59 -30.34
CA GLY A 237 19.24 65.01 -31.72
C GLY A 237 18.78 63.87 -32.63
N LYS A 238 18.11 62.85 -32.08
CA LYS A 238 17.56 61.72 -32.85
C LYS A 238 16.11 61.95 -33.32
N ILE A 239 15.48 63.04 -32.86
CA ILE A 239 14.21 63.60 -33.34
C ILE A 239 14.34 65.12 -33.29
#